data_AF-A0AA85AXD1-F1
#
_entry.id   AF-A0AA85AXD1-F1
#
_cell.length_a   1.000
_cell.length_b   1.000
_cell.length_c   1.000
_cell.angle_alpha   90.00
_cell.angle_beta   90.00
_cell.angle_gamma   90.00
#
_symmetry.space_group_name_H-M   'P 1'
#
loop_
_entity.id
_entity.type
_entity.pdbx_description
1 polymer ?
#
loop_
_entity_poly.entity_id
_entity_poly.type
_entity_poly.pdbx_seq_one_letter_code
_entity_poly.pdbx_strand_id
1 'polypeptide(L)'
;MLLIWSVLIPIVCLWTVGIIFMWSFDSNDSINTYSLFDSVCKNVYFKQCTQSRSSWLKCIGNINRPNRQHRRNHTDLTSKWPPSSISGLFDDALPIINLALRVPVAKNAENPFDSPYYRKYLRLTTRNEDNIMRSPGLWSSGYSLFPQTLDFDKVIYDFEKGFPSTTLPINNPDILVLRLPKSVCNPCGRERVPDLIVVIKSCSYCSNERDHARNTFMRKHLWSNITVQFVFVVGIPYPNESNMFTFGNYKFQLRNSWWRLSRKHDRDRWTFIKRLAMEADFHEDILVGSFHDTYFNLTTKLIFTFRWLSALCPDSVPLFLFVDNDYDLVPWNVIKFYRNHTTDCLRELTGGLRHEVSTVIRPSYDGNISNVWAVMFKEFPWARYPPYFYGATYILGSNIVKRLAIASAFTQHIRIDDAYLGILFNKLNIIPQNLNIISLSSGRPNIESGAINVPHYISKRIIDWKAGKLRSNHR
;
A
#
# COMPACT_ATOMS: atom_id res chain seq x y z
N MET A 1 57.78 -26.67 -20.88
CA MET A 1 57.46 -26.45 -19.44
C MET A 1 57.35 -24.98 -19.02
N LEU A 2 57.68 -23.99 -19.85
CA LEU A 2 57.62 -22.56 -19.49
C LEU A 2 56.31 -21.82 -19.90
N LEU A 3 55.41 -22.45 -20.68
CA LEU A 3 54.15 -21.82 -21.10
C LEU A 3 52.95 -22.07 -20.17
N ILE A 4 53.08 -22.96 -19.18
CA ILE A 4 51.98 -23.30 -18.26
C ILE A 4 51.95 -22.34 -17.05
N TRP A 5 53.07 -21.72 -16.72
CA TRP A 5 53.21 -20.86 -15.54
C TRP A 5 52.78 -19.40 -15.76
N SER A 6 52.70 -18.92 -17.01
CA SER A 6 52.25 -17.56 -17.33
C SER A 6 50.73 -17.36 -17.26
N VAL A 7 49.96 -18.45 -17.28
CA VAL A 7 48.47 -18.41 -17.24
C VAL A 7 47.93 -18.74 -15.84
N LEU A 8 48.67 -19.49 -15.02
CA LEU A 8 48.21 -19.87 -13.67
C LEU A 8 48.36 -18.75 -12.62
N ILE A 9 49.39 -17.90 -12.74
CA ILE A 9 49.66 -16.83 -11.75
C ILE A 9 48.56 -15.73 -11.73
N PRO A 10 48.03 -15.25 -12.88
CA PRO A 10 46.93 -14.29 -12.89
C PRO A 10 45.61 -14.87 -12.37
N ILE A 11 45.36 -16.16 -12.62
CA ILE A 11 44.13 -16.85 -12.19
C ILE A 11 44.12 -17.03 -10.67
N VAL A 12 45.25 -17.38 -10.05
CA VAL A 12 45.34 -17.49 -8.59
C VAL A 12 45.23 -16.12 -7.91
N CYS A 13 45.80 -15.06 -8.49
CA CYS A 13 45.65 -13.70 -7.94
C CYS A 13 44.22 -13.15 -8.05
N LEU A 14 43.48 -13.46 -9.14
CA LEU A 14 42.07 -13.10 -9.30
C LEU A 14 41.17 -13.88 -8.33
N TRP A 15 41.52 -15.12 -8.00
CA TRP A 15 40.82 -15.90 -6.98
C TRP A 15 41.10 -15.40 -5.57
N THR A 16 42.33 -14.98 -5.23
CA THR A 16 42.62 -14.42 -3.90
C THR A 16 42.03 -13.03 -3.71
N VAL A 17 42.02 -12.17 -4.74
CA VAL A 17 41.34 -10.87 -4.69
C VAL A 17 39.82 -11.06 -4.65
N GLY A 18 39.26 -12.02 -5.40
CA GLY A 18 37.84 -12.38 -5.35
C GLY A 18 37.39 -12.98 -4.01
N ILE A 19 38.25 -13.76 -3.34
CA ILE A 19 37.98 -14.30 -2.00
C ILE A 19 38.11 -13.20 -0.94
N ILE A 20 39.07 -12.28 -1.05
CA ILE A 20 39.19 -11.12 -0.14
C ILE A 20 38.03 -10.12 -0.36
N PHE A 21 37.56 -9.92 -1.59
CA PHE A 21 36.38 -9.10 -1.88
C PHE A 21 35.06 -9.76 -1.46
N MET A 22 34.97 -11.10 -1.52
CA MET A 22 33.81 -11.84 -0.99
C MET A 22 33.83 -11.97 0.55
N TRP A 23 35.01 -11.91 1.19
CA TRP A 23 35.12 -11.84 2.64
C TRP A 23 34.93 -10.44 3.22
N SER A 24 35.07 -9.38 2.42
CA SER A 24 34.83 -8.00 2.87
C SER A 24 33.34 -7.59 2.84
N PHE A 25 32.43 -8.47 2.41
CA PHE A 25 30.98 -8.27 2.45
C PHE A 25 30.24 -9.24 3.38
N ASP A 26 30.96 -9.92 4.27
CA ASP A 26 30.35 -10.71 5.35
C ASP A 26 30.54 -9.98 6.69
N SER A 27 30.14 -8.70 6.75
CA SER A 27 29.90 -8.07 8.05
C SER A 27 28.59 -8.64 8.59
N ASN A 28 28.75 -9.71 9.37
CA ASN A 28 27.72 -10.29 10.22
C ASN A 28 27.43 -9.31 11.37
N ASP A 29 26.98 -8.10 11.02
CA ASP A 29 26.55 -7.07 11.97
C ASP A 29 25.26 -7.56 12.61
N SER A 30 25.41 -8.15 13.79
CA SER A 30 24.30 -8.48 14.67
C SER A 30 23.51 -7.22 15.04
N ILE A 31 22.21 -7.34 15.33
CA ILE A 31 21.36 -6.21 15.78
C ILE A 31 21.99 -5.44 16.95
N ASN A 32 22.85 -6.09 17.74
CA ASN A 32 23.47 -5.55 18.95
C ASN A 32 24.51 -4.44 18.70
N THR A 33 24.94 -4.18 17.46
CA THR A 33 25.92 -3.11 17.15
C THR A 33 25.28 -1.78 16.75
N TYR A 34 23.97 -1.76 16.49
CA TYR A 34 23.24 -0.56 16.06
C TYR A 34 22.31 -0.04 17.16
N SER A 35 22.15 1.28 17.25
CA SER A 35 21.01 1.85 17.96
C SER A 35 19.71 1.40 17.28
N LEU A 36 18.58 1.39 18.01
CA LEU A 36 17.28 1.04 17.42
C LEU A 36 16.94 1.91 16.21
N PHE A 37 17.23 3.22 16.31
CA PHE A 37 17.07 4.16 15.21
C PHE A 37 17.94 3.75 14.00
N ASP A 38 19.24 3.53 14.20
CA ASP A 38 20.15 3.14 13.11
C ASP A 38 19.76 1.81 12.47
N SER A 39 19.27 0.85 13.27
CA SER A 39 18.82 -0.45 12.79
C SER A 39 17.62 -0.31 11.85
N VAL A 40 16.63 0.51 12.23
CA VAL A 40 15.47 0.83 11.38
C VAL A 40 15.95 1.52 10.10
N CYS A 41 16.78 2.55 10.23
CA CYS A 41 17.26 3.37 9.12
C CYS A 41 18.12 2.60 8.11
N LYS A 42 18.89 1.62 8.57
CA LYS A 42 19.72 0.76 7.71
C LYS A 42 18.99 -0.47 7.21
N ASN A 43 17.70 -0.63 7.54
CA ASN A 43 16.88 -1.80 7.23
C ASN A 43 17.53 -3.13 7.70
N VAL A 44 18.20 -3.12 8.87
CA VAL A 44 19.03 -4.24 9.35
C VAL A 44 18.21 -5.53 9.48
N TYR A 45 17.00 -5.46 10.05
CA TYR A 45 16.15 -6.63 10.23
C TYR A 45 15.85 -7.32 8.90
N PHE A 46 15.40 -6.59 7.88
CA PHE A 46 15.09 -7.18 6.58
C PHE A 46 16.31 -7.72 5.85
N LYS A 47 17.47 -7.07 5.97
CA LYS A 47 18.74 -7.60 5.46
C LYS A 47 19.06 -8.95 6.10
N GLN A 48 18.98 -9.06 7.42
CA GLN A 48 19.18 -10.33 8.13
C GLN A 48 18.17 -11.39 7.71
N CYS A 49 16.89 -11.02 7.56
CA CYS A 49 15.85 -11.94 7.08
C CYS A 49 16.12 -12.46 5.67
N THR A 50 16.89 -11.75 4.85
CA THR A 50 17.14 -12.07 3.45
C THR A 50 18.56 -12.56 3.16
N GLN A 51 19.32 -12.93 4.20
CA GLN A 51 20.62 -13.63 4.08
C GLN A 51 20.48 -15.10 3.67
N SER A 52 19.56 -15.84 4.29
CA SER A 52 19.34 -17.26 4.02
C SER A 52 17.87 -17.67 4.14
N ARG A 53 17.49 -18.80 3.51
CA ARG A 53 16.14 -19.36 3.64
C ARG A 53 15.75 -19.63 5.10
N SER A 54 16.70 -20.08 5.92
CA SER A 54 16.48 -20.32 7.34
C SER A 54 16.21 -19.01 8.09
N SER A 55 17.01 -17.97 7.82
CA SER A 55 16.82 -16.62 8.38
C SER A 55 15.45 -16.05 8.02
N TRP A 56 15.02 -16.23 6.77
CA TRP A 56 13.70 -15.81 6.31
C TRP A 56 12.57 -16.48 7.08
N LEU A 57 12.61 -17.81 7.19
CA LEU A 57 11.58 -18.56 7.92
C LEU A 57 11.54 -18.16 9.40
N LYS A 58 12.70 -17.95 10.03
CA LYS A 58 12.80 -17.47 11.42
C LYS A 58 12.18 -16.08 11.58
N CYS A 59 12.51 -15.15 10.70
CA CYS A 59 11.96 -13.80 10.71
C CYS A 59 10.44 -13.78 10.52
N ILE A 60 9.93 -14.50 9.53
CA ILE A 60 8.49 -14.61 9.28
C ILE A 60 7.78 -15.26 10.47
N GLY A 61 8.39 -16.28 11.08
CA GLY A 61 7.90 -16.88 12.33
C GLY A 61 7.80 -15.85 13.46
N ASN A 62 8.79 -14.98 13.61
CA ASN A 62 8.76 -13.89 14.60
C ASN A 62 7.69 -12.85 14.29
N ILE A 63 7.54 -12.48 13.02
CA ILE A 63 6.53 -11.53 12.56
C ILE A 63 5.12 -12.04 12.90
N ASN A 64 4.88 -13.33 12.61
CA ASN A 64 3.58 -13.99 12.76
C ASN A 64 3.35 -14.59 14.16
N ARG A 65 4.18 -14.28 15.17
CA ARG A 65 4.01 -14.84 16.51
C ARG A 65 2.61 -14.53 17.06
N PRO A 66 1.89 -15.54 17.59
CA PRO A 66 0.63 -15.31 18.29
C PRO A 66 0.83 -14.33 19.47
N ASN A 67 -0.18 -13.51 19.75
CA ASN A 67 -0.23 -12.61 20.92
C ASN A 67 0.75 -11.41 20.94
N ARG A 68 1.36 -11.03 19.80
CA ARG A 68 2.16 -9.78 19.73
C ARG A 68 1.36 -8.54 20.20
N GLN A 69 0.08 -8.49 19.86
CA GLN A 69 -0.80 -7.38 20.26
C GLN A 69 -1.12 -7.35 21.77
N HIS A 70 -1.17 -8.51 22.44
CA HIS A 70 -1.47 -8.60 23.88
C HIS A 70 -0.29 -8.22 24.77
N ARG A 71 0.93 -8.20 24.21
CA ARG A 71 2.16 -7.79 24.92
C ARG A 71 2.53 -6.32 24.69
N ARG A 72 1.65 -5.54 24.05
CA ARG A 72 1.90 -4.11 23.84
C ARG A 72 2.03 -3.42 25.19
N ASN A 73 3.20 -2.83 25.43
CA ASN A 73 3.36 -1.94 26.57
C ASN A 73 2.62 -0.64 26.22
N HIS A 74 1.51 -0.37 26.90
CA HIS A 74 0.74 0.87 26.74
C HIS A 74 1.50 2.13 27.22
N THR A 75 2.78 2.01 27.57
CA THR A 75 3.66 3.10 27.99
C THR A 75 4.24 3.89 26.81
N ASP A 76 4.34 3.28 25.62
CA ASP A 76 5.01 3.88 24.44
C ASP A 76 3.98 4.35 23.40
N LEU A 77 3.00 5.13 23.87
CA LEU A 77 1.97 5.72 23.02
C LEU A 77 2.51 6.96 22.29
N THR A 78 2.13 7.11 21.02
CA THR A 78 2.33 8.37 20.29
C THR A 78 1.41 9.42 20.87
N SER A 79 1.93 10.63 21.11
CA SER A 79 1.11 11.71 21.67
C SER A 79 -0.01 12.17 20.73
N LYS A 80 0.12 11.97 19.42
CA LYS A 80 -0.85 12.34 18.37
C LYS A 80 -0.57 11.55 17.08
N TRP A 81 -1.46 11.64 16.10
CA TRP A 81 -1.24 11.16 14.73
C TRP A 81 -1.37 12.30 13.71
N PRO A 82 -0.45 12.46 12.73
CA PRO A 82 0.82 11.76 12.61
C PRO A 82 1.73 11.95 13.83
N PRO A 83 2.60 10.97 14.15
CA PRO A 83 3.50 11.09 15.30
C PRO A 83 4.54 12.19 15.06
N SER A 84 4.91 12.91 16.12
CA SER A 84 5.92 13.98 16.06
C SER A 84 7.33 13.47 15.76
N SER A 85 7.59 12.18 16.01
CA SER A 85 8.86 11.52 15.75
C SER A 85 8.65 10.06 15.33
N ILE A 86 9.57 9.55 14.53
CA ILE A 86 9.59 8.14 14.09
C ILE A 86 9.69 7.16 15.28
N SER A 87 10.28 7.56 16.40
CA SER A 87 10.48 6.69 17.56
C SER A 87 9.17 6.17 18.13
N GLY A 88 8.09 6.96 18.04
CA GLY A 88 6.75 6.51 18.46
C GLY A 88 6.14 5.42 17.56
N LEU A 89 6.79 5.11 16.43
CA LEU A 89 6.38 4.05 15.50
C LEU A 89 7.26 2.80 15.62
N PHE A 90 8.27 2.77 16.50
CA PHE A 90 9.10 1.57 16.65
C PHE A 90 8.28 0.42 17.21
N ASP A 91 8.47 -0.77 16.66
CA ASP A 91 7.84 -1.97 17.18
C ASP A 91 8.48 -2.40 18.51
N ASP A 92 7.66 -2.90 19.43
CA ASP A 92 8.07 -3.21 20.80
C ASP A 92 9.00 -4.44 20.86
N ALA A 93 8.96 -5.29 19.83
CA ALA A 93 9.67 -6.58 19.81
C ALA A 93 10.72 -6.69 18.71
N LEU A 94 10.60 -5.89 17.64
CA LEU A 94 11.46 -5.98 16.46
C LEU A 94 12.00 -4.59 16.09
N PRO A 95 13.25 -4.47 15.61
CA PRO A 95 13.82 -3.18 15.27
C PRO A 95 13.34 -2.70 13.88
N ILE A 96 12.04 -2.50 13.75
CA ILE A 96 11.30 -2.10 12.55
C ILE A 96 10.20 -1.11 12.92
N ILE A 97 9.56 -0.52 11.92
CA ILE A 97 8.39 0.35 12.11
C ILE A 97 7.11 -0.48 12.18
N ASN A 98 6.21 -0.07 13.07
CA ASN A 98 4.84 -0.53 13.20
C ASN A 98 3.87 0.64 13.00
N LEU A 99 3.11 0.60 11.91
CA LEU A 99 2.14 1.62 11.51
C LEU A 99 0.76 1.41 12.16
N ALA A 100 0.64 0.61 13.22
CA ALA A 100 -0.54 0.64 14.07
C ALA A 100 -0.70 2.04 14.68
N LEU A 101 -1.93 2.57 14.74
CA LEU A 101 -2.17 3.86 15.40
C LEU A 101 -2.06 3.65 16.91
N ARG A 102 -1.01 4.19 17.53
CA ARG A 102 -0.68 4.02 18.95
C ARG A 102 -1.09 5.26 19.76
N VAL A 103 -2.32 5.73 19.59
CA VAL A 103 -2.82 6.94 20.25
C VAL A 103 -3.50 6.57 21.57
N PRO A 104 -3.42 7.41 22.63
CA PRO A 104 -4.10 7.14 23.88
C PRO A 104 -5.60 6.88 23.72
N VAL A 105 -6.11 5.98 24.53
CA VAL A 105 -7.54 5.67 24.62
C VAL A 105 -8.01 6.06 26.02
N ALA A 106 -9.17 6.69 26.13
CA ALA A 106 -9.75 7.02 27.42
C ALA A 106 -10.01 5.76 28.26
N LYS A 107 -9.86 5.83 29.59
CA LYS A 107 -10.06 4.67 30.49
C LYS A 107 -11.46 4.03 30.36
N ASN A 108 -12.44 4.83 29.99
CA ASN A 108 -13.84 4.47 29.79
C ASN A 108 -14.24 4.48 28.31
N ALA A 109 -13.29 4.33 27.38
CA ALA A 109 -13.60 4.31 25.96
C ALA A 109 -14.59 3.20 25.63
N GLU A 110 -15.60 3.55 24.85
CA GLU A 110 -16.65 2.62 24.47
C GLU A 110 -16.10 1.58 23.51
N ASN A 111 -16.38 0.31 23.81
CA ASN A 111 -16.26 -0.75 22.83
C ASN A 111 -17.41 -0.60 21.82
N PRO A 112 -17.14 -0.30 20.54
CA PRO A 112 -18.20 -0.04 19.57
C PRO A 112 -19.18 -1.21 19.42
N PHE A 113 -18.74 -2.44 19.71
CA PHE A 113 -19.56 -3.64 19.67
C PHE A 113 -20.57 -3.76 20.84
N ASP A 114 -20.40 -2.99 21.91
CA ASP A 114 -21.32 -3.00 23.06
C ASP A 114 -22.41 -1.91 22.95
N SER A 115 -22.25 -0.97 22.00
CA SER A 115 -23.12 0.19 21.84
C SER A 115 -24.56 -0.18 21.44
N PRO A 116 -25.56 0.62 21.83
CA PRO A 116 -26.94 0.45 21.36
C PRO A 116 -27.06 0.51 19.82
N TYR A 117 -26.20 1.30 19.17
CA TYR A 117 -26.15 1.40 17.71
C TYR A 117 -25.69 0.10 17.06
N TYR A 118 -24.71 -0.59 17.66
CA TYR A 118 -24.26 -1.89 17.17
C TYR A 118 -25.33 -2.97 17.36
N ARG A 119 -26.10 -2.95 18.46
CA ARG A 119 -27.26 -3.85 18.61
C ARG A 119 -28.32 -3.59 17.54
N LYS A 120 -28.58 -2.31 17.21
CA LYS A 120 -29.49 -1.95 16.11
C LYS A 120 -28.96 -2.44 14.77
N TYR A 121 -27.66 -2.27 14.51
CA TYR A 121 -26.97 -2.83 13.37
C TYR A 121 -27.16 -4.35 13.28
N LEU A 122 -26.86 -5.11 14.33
CA LEU A 122 -27.03 -6.56 14.36
C LEU A 122 -28.47 -6.98 14.05
N ARG A 123 -29.49 -6.27 14.56
CA ARG A 123 -30.90 -6.56 14.23
C ARG A 123 -31.22 -6.37 12.75
N LEU A 124 -30.59 -5.39 12.10
CA LEU A 124 -30.76 -5.11 10.67
C LEU A 124 -30.01 -6.10 9.79
N THR A 125 -28.92 -6.70 10.28
CA THR A 125 -28.07 -7.59 9.47
C THR A 125 -28.31 -9.08 9.71
N THR A 126 -28.68 -9.51 10.92
CA THR A 126 -28.89 -10.93 11.25
C THR A 126 -30.19 -11.52 10.73
N ARG A 127 -31.23 -10.70 10.51
CA ARG A 127 -32.55 -11.16 9.99
C ARG A 127 -32.67 -11.10 8.46
N ASN A 128 -31.62 -10.65 7.76
CA ASN A 128 -31.71 -10.18 6.37
C ASN A 128 -30.75 -10.87 5.40
N GLU A 129 -30.09 -11.98 5.76
CA GLU A 129 -29.32 -12.77 4.78
C GLU A 129 -30.21 -13.19 3.58
N ASP A 130 -31.50 -13.42 3.83
CA ASP A 130 -32.50 -13.78 2.81
C ASP A 130 -33.14 -12.59 2.05
N ASN A 131 -32.94 -11.34 2.47
CA ASN A 131 -33.67 -10.18 1.89
C ASN A 131 -32.76 -8.96 1.62
N ILE A 132 -31.99 -9.04 0.54
CA ILE A 132 -31.21 -7.91 -0.05
C ILE A 132 -32.10 -6.67 -0.30
N MET A 133 -33.40 -6.86 -0.56
CA MET A 133 -34.36 -5.80 -0.91
C MET A 133 -34.65 -4.78 0.21
N ARG A 134 -34.27 -5.05 1.46
CA ARG A 134 -34.50 -4.14 2.62
C ARG A 134 -33.23 -3.43 3.11
N SER A 135 -32.14 -3.47 2.35
CA SER A 135 -30.93 -2.73 2.70
C SER A 135 -31.24 -1.25 2.89
N PRO A 136 -30.76 -0.60 3.97
CA PRO A 136 -30.87 0.84 4.13
C PRO A 136 -30.31 1.54 2.88
N GLY A 137 -30.98 2.61 2.45
CA GLY A 137 -30.48 3.48 1.37
C GLY A 137 -29.18 4.16 1.79
N LEU A 138 -28.31 4.46 0.83
CA LEU A 138 -26.95 5.01 1.05
C LEU A 138 -26.93 6.22 2.00
N TRP A 139 -27.95 7.07 1.93
CA TRP A 139 -28.08 8.31 2.70
C TRP A 139 -29.00 8.19 3.91
N SER A 140 -29.42 6.97 4.25
CA SER A 140 -30.28 6.72 5.40
C SER A 140 -29.48 6.60 6.69
N SER A 141 -30.10 6.94 7.82
CA SER A 141 -29.51 6.73 9.15
C SER A 141 -29.17 5.26 9.43
N GLY A 142 -29.81 4.31 8.73
CA GLY A 142 -29.48 2.89 8.81
C GLY A 142 -28.13 2.54 8.18
N TYR A 143 -27.71 3.25 7.13
CA TYR A 143 -26.44 2.99 6.44
C TYR A 143 -25.24 3.35 7.31
N SER A 144 -25.32 4.49 8.01
CA SER A 144 -24.29 5.01 8.92
C SER A 144 -24.07 4.15 10.18
N LEU A 145 -24.87 3.11 10.39
CA LEU A 145 -24.68 2.12 11.45
C LEU A 145 -23.50 1.18 11.16
N PHE A 146 -23.07 1.03 9.91
CA PHE A 146 -21.98 0.12 9.58
C PHE A 146 -20.60 0.74 9.76
N PRO A 147 -19.65 -0.04 10.30
CA PRO A 147 -19.82 -1.03 11.36
C PRO A 147 -20.05 -0.36 12.74
N GLN A 148 -19.88 0.96 12.77
CA GLN A 148 -20.00 1.84 13.93
C GLN A 148 -20.39 3.24 13.45
N THR A 149 -21.22 3.92 14.24
CA THR A 149 -21.60 5.31 14.05
C THR A 149 -20.68 6.20 14.87
N LEU A 150 -19.82 6.96 14.21
CA LEU A 150 -18.90 7.90 14.84
C LEU A 150 -18.96 9.25 14.15
N ASP A 151 -18.74 10.30 14.93
CA ASP A 151 -18.36 11.60 14.41
C ASP A 151 -16.88 11.54 13.99
N PHE A 152 -16.66 11.32 12.69
CA PHE A 152 -15.31 11.20 12.17
C PHE A 152 -14.54 12.51 12.24
N ASP A 153 -15.18 13.67 12.16
CA ASP A 153 -14.47 14.95 12.25
C ASP A 153 -13.91 15.14 13.67
N LYS A 154 -14.67 14.76 14.70
CA LYS A 154 -14.16 14.68 16.07
C LYS A 154 -13.03 13.66 16.22
N VAL A 155 -13.18 12.45 15.66
CA VAL A 155 -12.13 11.42 15.73
C VAL A 155 -10.83 11.90 15.07
N ILE A 156 -10.90 12.52 13.90
CA ILE A 156 -9.73 13.10 13.23
C ILE A 156 -9.12 14.19 14.12
N TYR A 157 -9.91 15.14 14.60
CA TYR A 157 -9.44 16.22 15.45
C TYR A 157 -8.73 15.70 16.71
N ASP A 158 -9.33 14.74 17.41
CA ASP A 158 -8.76 14.16 18.62
C ASP A 158 -7.41 13.50 18.34
N PHE A 159 -7.30 12.73 17.26
CA PHE A 159 -6.05 12.08 16.87
C PHE A 159 -4.97 13.10 16.49
N GLU A 160 -5.31 14.15 15.74
CA GLU A 160 -4.37 15.20 15.33
C GLU A 160 -3.89 16.07 16.50
N LYS A 161 -4.76 16.31 17.49
CA LYS A 161 -4.43 17.08 18.69
C LYS A 161 -3.86 16.24 19.82
N GLY A 162 -3.96 14.91 19.74
CA GLY A 162 -3.47 14.01 20.76
C GLY A 162 -4.44 13.81 21.94
N PHE A 163 -5.72 14.10 21.75
CA PHE A 163 -6.73 13.82 22.75
C PHE A 163 -7.01 12.31 22.79
N PRO A 164 -7.18 11.71 23.99
CA PRO A 164 -7.48 10.29 24.10
C PRO A 164 -8.79 9.95 23.37
N SER A 165 -8.76 8.90 22.55
CA SER A 165 -9.96 8.46 21.84
C SER A 165 -10.99 7.91 22.82
N THR A 166 -12.25 8.33 22.64
CA THR A 166 -13.39 7.86 23.43
C THR A 166 -14.00 6.55 22.90
N THR A 167 -13.49 6.03 21.78
CA THR A 167 -13.96 4.77 21.17
C THR A 167 -12.78 3.91 20.78
N LEU A 168 -12.89 2.60 20.99
CA LEU A 168 -11.85 1.67 20.56
C LEU A 168 -11.80 1.51 19.02
N PRO A 169 -10.62 1.52 18.39
CA PRO A 169 -10.50 1.20 16.97
C PRO A 169 -10.79 -0.28 16.72
N ILE A 170 -11.49 -0.57 15.63
CA ILE A 170 -11.93 -1.94 15.25
C ILE A 170 -11.03 -2.59 14.18
N ASN A 171 -10.16 -1.81 13.54
CA ASN A 171 -9.30 -2.27 12.44
C ASN A 171 -7.89 -1.67 12.59
N ASN A 172 -7.25 -1.94 13.72
CA ASN A 172 -5.90 -1.44 14.03
C ASN A 172 -4.90 -2.55 14.37
N PRO A 173 -4.72 -3.56 13.47
CA PRO A 173 -3.71 -4.58 13.68
C PRO A 173 -2.30 -3.98 13.62
N ASP A 174 -1.31 -4.75 14.05
CA ASP A 174 0.10 -4.45 13.72
C ASP A 174 0.27 -4.42 12.20
N ILE A 175 0.89 -3.35 11.70
CA ILE A 175 1.15 -3.15 10.28
C ILE A 175 2.64 -2.82 10.15
N LEU A 176 3.45 -3.86 9.94
CA LEU A 176 4.89 -3.74 10.07
C LEU A 176 5.53 -3.39 8.73
N VAL A 177 6.45 -2.44 8.76
CA VAL A 177 7.31 -2.08 7.62
C VAL A 177 8.57 -2.92 7.74
N LEU A 178 8.71 -3.92 6.86
CA LEU A 178 9.93 -4.73 6.81
C LEU A 178 11.08 -3.92 6.24
N ARG A 179 10.82 -3.12 5.22
CA ARG A 179 11.82 -2.29 4.58
C ARG A 179 11.26 -0.92 4.22
N LEU A 180 11.95 0.14 4.65
CA LEU A 180 11.73 1.50 4.20
C LEU A 180 12.49 1.78 2.89
N PRO A 181 11.87 2.50 1.94
CA PRO A 181 12.62 3.11 0.85
C PRO A 181 13.54 4.21 1.43
N LYS A 182 14.68 4.45 0.77
CA LYS A 182 15.60 5.52 1.20
C LYS A 182 15.49 6.79 0.35
N SER A 183 14.80 6.70 -0.79
CA SER A 183 14.64 7.79 -1.76
C SER A 183 13.33 8.55 -1.63
N VAL A 184 12.40 8.07 -0.80
CA VAL A 184 11.05 8.63 -0.62
C VAL A 184 10.61 8.53 0.84
N CYS A 185 10.21 9.66 1.43
CA CYS A 185 9.75 9.76 2.81
C CYS A 185 10.68 9.06 3.81
N ASN A 186 12.00 9.19 3.60
CA ASN A 186 13.01 8.62 4.46
C ASN A 186 13.12 9.43 5.76
N PRO A 187 12.68 8.89 6.90
CA PRO A 187 12.71 9.61 8.17
C PRO A 187 14.12 9.68 8.77
N CYS A 188 15.11 9.03 8.16
CA CYS A 188 16.47 8.86 8.67
C CYS A 188 17.50 9.79 8.02
N GLY A 189 17.08 10.59 7.05
CA GLY A 189 17.94 11.53 6.34
C GLY A 189 17.18 12.80 5.99
N ARG A 190 17.93 13.85 5.63
CA ARG A 190 17.31 15.05 5.05
C ARG A 190 16.94 14.76 3.60
N GLU A 191 15.66 14.59 3.35
CA GLU A 191 15.13 14.59 1.99
C GLU A 191 14.69 15.98 1.56
N ARG A 192 14.89 16.29 0.28
CA ARG A 192 14.16 17.40 -0.34
C ARG A 192 12.69 17.00 -0.41
N VAL A 193 11.83 17.86 0.10
CA VAL A 193 10.39 17.72 0.00
C VAL A 193 10.00 17.76 -1.49
N PRO A 194 9.42 16.69 -2.06
CA PRO A 194 8.95 16.71 -3.44
C PRO A 194 7.63 17.47 -3.56
N ASP A 195 7.37 17.97 -4.77
CA ASP A 195 6.07 18.48 -5.21
C ASP A 195 5.02 17.36 -5.29
N LEU A 196 5.44 16.17 -5.72
CA LEU A 196 4.56 15.02 -5.94
C LEU A 196 5.25 13.72 -5.53
N ILE A 197 4.51 12.87 -4.82
CA ILE A 197 4.90 11.48 -4.60
C ILE A 197 3.96 10.58 -5.41
N VAL A 198 4.54 9.77 -6.29
CA VAL A 198 3.83 8.75 -7.06
C VAL A 198 4.00 7.40 -6.37
N VAL A 199 2.89 6.81 -6.00
CA VAL A 199 2.80 5.52 -5.34
C VAL A 199 2.34 4.48 -6.35
N ILE A 200 3.22 3.55 -6.70
CA ILE A 200 2.89 2.45 -7.61
C ILE A 200 2.52 1.21 -6.81
N LYS A 201 1.27 0.75 -6.95
CA LYS A 201 0.80 -0.51 -6.39
C LYS A 201 1.45 -1.66 -7.17
N SER A 202 2.48 -2.28 -6.59
CA SER A 202 3.25 -3.36 -7.25
C SER A 202 2.99 -4.69 -6.56
N CYS A 203 3.59 -5.76 -7.07
CA CYS A 203 3.50 -7.10 -6.47
C CYS A 203 4.88 -7.70 -6.19
N SER A 204 4.98 -8.62 -5.23
CA SER A 204 6.23 -9.30 -4.86
C SER A 204 7.00 -9.91 -6.04
N TYR A 205 6.30 -10.36 -7.09
CA TYR A 205 6.89 -10.96 -8.29
C TYR A 205 7.06 -10.02 -9.49
N CYS A 206 6.61 -8.76 -9.39
CA CYS A 206 6.44 -7.84 -10.52
C CYS A 206 7.70 -7.02 -10.86
N SER A 207 8.90 -7.65 -10.85
CA SER A 207 10.16 -6.93 -11.11
C SER A 207 10.19 -6.32 -12.51
N ASN A 208 9.65 -7.02 -13.52
CA ASN A 208 9.63 -6.54 -14.90
C ASN A 208 8.76 -5.28 -15.07
N GLU A 209 7.61 -5.22 -14.38
CA GLU A 209 6.72 -4.07 -14.38
C GLU A 209 7.40 -2.87 -13.68
N ARG A 210 8.13 -3.11 -12.58
CA ARG A 210 8.92 -2.07 -11.91
C ARG A 210 10.04 -1.55 -12.79
N ASP A 211 10.78 -2.43 -13.44
CA ASP A 211 11.85 -2.05 -14.38
C ASP A 211 11.29 -1.28 -15.58
N HIS A 212 10.12 -1.65 -16.09
CA HIS A 212 9.47 -0.86 -17.13
C HIS A 212 9.15 0.55 -16.63
N ALA A 213 8.52 0.70 -15.46
CA ALA A 213 8.20 2.01 -14.91
C ALA A 213 9.46 2.88 -14.75
N ARG A 214 10.55 2.31 -14.19
CA ARG A 214 11.88 2.96 -14.07
C ARG A 214 12.44 3.41 -15.43
N ASN A 215 12.29 2.59 -16.46
CA ASN A 215 12.77 2.87 -17.82
C ASN A 215 11.84 3.77 -18.66
N THR A 216 10.66 4.10 -18.16
CA THR A 216 9.64 4.87 -18.87
C THR A 216 9.26 6.12 -18.11
N PHE A 217 8.07 6.18 -17.52
CA PHE A 217 7.52 7.39 -16.93
C PHE A 217 8.25 7.83 -15.67
N MET A 218 9.04 6.98 -14.99
CA MET A 218 9.81 7.40 -13.81
C MET A 218 11.11 8.15 -14.15
N ARG A 219 11.47 8.27 -15.43
CA ARG A 219 12.73 8.92 -15.81
C ARG A 219 12.71 10.40 -15.43
N LYS A 220 13.66 10.79 -14.58
CA LYS A 220 13.77 12.14 -13.99
C LYS A 220 13.66 13.29 -15.01
N HIS A 221 14.22 13.13 -16.20
CA HIS A 221 14.22 14.18 -17.23
C HIS A 221 12.82 14.48 -17.80
N LEU A 222 11.85 13.57 -17.63
CA LEU A 222 10.46 13.75 -18.08
C LEU A 222 9.64 14.66 -17.15
N TRP A 223 10.14 14.92 -15.94
CA TRP A 223 9.42 15.63 -14.89
C TRP A 223 9.93 17.06 -14.71
N SER A 224 10.34 17.72 -15.79
CA SER A 224 10.85 19.09 -15.70
C SER A 224 9.84 20.01 -14.99
N ASN A 225 10.35 20.90 -14.15
CA ASN A 225 9.61 21.94 -13.43
C ASN A 225 8.78 21.52 -12.21
N ILE A 226 8.76 20.24 -11.86
CA ILE A 226 8.30 19.78 -10.54
C ILE A 226 9.24 18.68 -10.03
N THR A 227 9.31 18.51 -8.72
CA THR A 227 10.10 17.46 -8.09
C THR A 227 9.20 16.26 -7.81
N VAL A 228 9.51 15.11 -8.43
CA VAL A 228 8.72 13.89 -8.25
C VAL A 228 9.57 12.79 -7.66
N GLN A 229 9.00 12.12 -6.66
CA GLN A 229 9.53 10.90 -6.05
C GLN A 229 8.58 9.74 -6.35
N PHE A 230 9.14 8.54 -6.54
CA PHE A 230 8.40 7.35 -6.91
C PHE A 230 8.66 6.24 -5.91
N VAL A 231 7.61 5.52 -5.51
CA VAL A 231 7.74 4.40 -4.59
C VAL A 231 6.87 3.23 -5.04
N PHE A 232 7.45 2.04 -5.06
CA PHE A 232 6.71 0.79 -5.23
C PHE A 232 6.29 0.25 -3.87
N VAL A 233 5.00 -0.04 -3.72
CA VAL A 233 4.47 -0.67 -2.50
C VAL A 233 4.25 -2.15 -2.75
N VAL A 234 4.93 -2.98 -1.96
CA VAL A 234 5.00 -4.44 -2.13
C VAL A 234 4.80 -5.13 -0.78
N GLY A 235 4.13 -6.28 -0.79
CA GLY A 235 4.06 -7.18 0.37
C GLY A 235 5.03 -8.35 0.24
N ILE A 236 4.87 -9.37 1.08
CA ILE A 236 5.67 -10.59 1.01
C ILE A 236 4.92 -11.72 0.28
N PRO A 237 5.62 -12.68 -0.36
CA PRO A 237 5.00 -13.86 -0.93
C PRO A 237 4.12 -14.64 0.07
N TYR A 238 2.97 -15.15 -0.37
CA TYR A 238 2.10 -16.00 0.46
C TYR A 238 2.60 -17.45 0.46
N PRO A 239 2.81 -18.12 1.61
CA PRO A 239 3.19 -19.54 1.66
C PRO A 239 2.09 -20.43 1.07
N ASN A 240 2.44 -21.36 0.18
CA ASN A 240 1.54 -22.24 -0.57
C ASN A 240 0.41 -21.50 -1.30
N GLU A 241 0.76 -20.35 -1.90
CA GLU A 241 -0.10 -19.55 -2.75
C GLU A 241 -0.74 -20.39 -3.86
N SER A 242 -2.06 -20.29 -3.95
CA SER A 242 -2.86 -20.89 -5.01
C SER A 242 -3.81 -19.85 -5.59
N ASN A 243 -4.46 -20.15 -6.70
CA ASN A 243 -5.55 -19.31 -7.20
C ASN A 243 -6.88 -19.57 -6.51
N MET A 244 -6.94 -20.54 -5.59
CA MET A 244 -8.13 -20.92 -4.85
C MET A 244 -8.08 -20.34 -3.44
N PHE A 245 -9.11 -19.58 -3.10
CA PHE A 245 -9.26 -18.98 -1.78
C PHE A 245 -10.58 -19.43 -1.15
N THR A 246 -10.57 -19.60 0.16
CA THR A 246 -11.76 -19.97 0.92
C THR A 246 -11.98 -18.97 2.04
N PHE A 247 -13.19 -18.42 2.10
CA PHE A 247 -13.60 -17.49 3.13
C PHE A 247 -14.94 -17.95 3.70
N GLY A 248 -14.93 -18.42 4.96
CA GLY A 248 -16.07 -19.17 5.49
C GLY A 248 -16.31 -20.42 4.64
N ASN A 249 -17.55 -20.61 4.18
CA ASN A 249 -17.92 -21.75 3.33
C ASN A 249 -17.80 -21.44 1.82
N TYR A 250 -17.38 -20.23 1.44
CA TYR A 250 -17.36 -19.80 0.04
C TYR A 250 -15.98 -19.95 -0.59
N LYS A 251 -15.96 -20.45 -1.82
CA LYS A 251 -14.74 -20.63 -2.63
C LYS A 251 -14.64 -19.55 -3.69
N PHE A 252 -13.44 -19.05 -3.91
CA PHE A 252 -13.13 -18.00 -4.88
C PHE A 252 -11.94 -18.43 -5.72
N GLN A 253 -12.00 -18.19 -7.03
CA GLN A 253 -10.93 -18.56 -7.95
C GLN A 253 -10.43 -17.36 -8.74
N LEU A 254 -9.13 -17.04 -8.61
CA LEU A 254 -8.49 -16.02 -9.43
C LEU A 254 -8.28 -16.51 -10.86
N ARG A 255 -8.47 -15.59 -11.82
CA ARG A 255 -8.16 -15.84 -13.23
C ARG A 255 -6.67 -16.12 -13.42
N ASN A 256 -6.34 -17.03 -14.34
CA ASN A 256 -4.95 -17.43 -14.59
C ASN A 256 -3.99 -16.29 -14.89
N SER A 257 -4.45 -15.22 -15.53
CA SER A 257 -3.62 -14.04 -15.80
C SER A 257 -3.18 -13.31 -14.52
N TRP A 258 -4.02 -13.29 -13.48
CA TRP A 258 -3.80 -12.51 -12.26
C TRP A 258 -2.85 -13.18 -11.26
N TRP A 259 -2.75 -14.52 -11.29
CA TRP A 259 -1.81 -15.27 -10.44
C TRP A 259 -0.66 -15.91 -11.24
N ARG A 260 -0.53 -15.55 -12.53
CA ARG A 260 0.43 -16.13 -13.48
C ARG A 260 1.86 -16.13 -12.96
N LEU A 261 2.30 -15.01 -12.36
CA LEU A 261 3.66 -14.87 -11.84
C LEU A 261 3.88 -15.76 -10.63
N SER A 262 2.95 -15.78 -9.67
CA SER A 262 3.01 -16.70 -8.52
C SER A 262 3.12 -18.16 -8.97
N ARG A 263 2.28 -18.59 -9.93
CA ARG A 263 2.31 -19.96 -10.51
C ARG A 263 3.69 -20.34 -11.05
N LYS A 264 4.37 -19.41 -11.74
CA LYS A 264 5.71 -19.65 -12.31
C LYS A 264 6.76 -19.89 -11.20
N HIS A 265 6.45 -19.54 -9.96
CA HIS A 265 7.40 -19.33 -8.88
C HIS A 265 7.09 -20.10 -7.59
N ASP A 266 6.05 -20.92 -7.60
CA ASP A 266 5.51 -21.64 -6.44
C ASP A 266 6.57 -22.46 -5.65
N ARG A 267 7.57 -23.00 -6.34
CA ARG A 267 8.60 -23.88 -5.75
C ARG A 267 9.74 -23.15 -5.02
N ASP A 268 9.94 -21.85 -5.23
CA ASP A 268 11.11 -21.14 -4.68
C ASP A 268 10.84 -19.66 -4.31
N ARG A 269 9.89 -19.46 -3.40
CA ARG A 269 9.56 -18.13 -2.84
C ARG A 269 10.75 -17.43 -2.19
N TRP A 270 11.68 -18.21 -1.64
CA TRP A 270 12.91 -17.71 -1.04
C TRP A 270 13.74 -16.93 -2.06
N THR A 271 13.94 -17.46 -3.26
CA THR A 271 14.67 -16.76 -4.31
C THR A 271 14.01 -15.43 -4.69
N PHE A 272 12.67 -15.32 -4.63
CA PHE A 272 11.97 -14.05 -4.89
C PHE A 272 12.22 -13.01 -3.82
N ILE A 273 12.09 -13.37 -2.54
CA ILE A 273 12.34 -12.39 -1.49
C ILE A 273 13.80 -11.93 -1.49
N LYS A 274 14.74 -12.84 -1.78
CA LYS A 274 16.15 -12.48 -1.96
C LYS A 274 16.34 -11.49 -3.11
N ARG A 275 15.72 -11.75 -4.28
CA ARG A 275 15.78 -10.82 -5.44
C ARG A 275 15.12 -9.48 -5.14
N LEU A 276 13.97 -9.47 -4.48
CA LEU A 276 13.29 -8.24 -4.06
C LEU A 276 14.18 -7.42 -3.13
N ALA A 277 14.87 -8.07 -2.19
CA ALA A 277 15.81 -7.39 -1.30
C ALA A 277 16.98 -6.77 -2.07
N MET A 278 17.59 -7.51 -3.00
CA MET A 278 18.66 -6.99 -3.86
C MET A 278 18.18 -5.83 -4.74
N GLU A 279 17.00 -5.94 -5.35
CA GLU A 279 16.37 -4.88 -6.13
C GLU A 279 16.12 -3.63 -5.28
N ALA A 280 15.57 -3.81 -4.08
CA ALA A 280 15.26 -2.72 -3.18
C ALA A 280 16.52 -2.06 -2.61
N ASP A 281 17.63 -2.80 -2.43
CA ASP A 281 18.94 -2.25 -2.06
C ASP A 281 19.56 -1.46 -3.20
N PHE A 282 19.37 -1.89 -4.45
CA PHE A 282 19.94 -1.22 -5.61
C PHE A 282 19.17 0.04 -6.01
N HIS A 283 17.82 0.00 -6.02
CA HIS A 283 16.99 1.11 -6.49
C HIS A 283 16.48 2.03 -5.39
N GLU A 284 16.48 1.57 -4.13
CA GLU A 284 16.08 2.35 -2.95
C GLU A 284 14.64 2.91 -2.96
N ASP A 285 13.80 2.48 -3.92
CA ASP A 285 12.45 2.98 -4.23
C ASP A 285 11.33 1.97 -3.88
N ILE A 286 11.61 0.97 -3.02
CA ILE A 286 10.66 -0.09 -2.67
C ILE A 286 10.34 -0.05 -1.17
N LEU A 287 9.06 0.12 -0.87
CA LEU A 287 8.47 -0.05 0.46
C LEU A 287 7.94 -1.48 0.60
N VAL A 288 8.43 -2.23 1.58
CA VAL A 288 8.04 -3.62 1.82
C VAL A 288 7.27 -3.74 3.14
N GLY A 289 5.99 -4.10 3.05
CA GLY A 289 5.14 -4.41 4.20
C GLY A 289 5.15 -5.90 4.57
N SER A 290 4.82 -6.21 5.82
CA SER A 290 4.80 -7.59 6.33
C SER A 290 3.54 -8.39 6.00
N PHE A 291 2.65 -7.86 5.16
CA PHE A 291 1.42 -8.55 4.75
C PHE A 291 1.68 -9.44 3.52
N HIS A 292 0.90 -10.50 3.38
CA HIS A 292 0.98 -11.33 2.19
C HIS A 292 0.41 -10.61 0.97
N ASP A 293 1.18 -10.55 -0.10
CA ASP A 293 0.90 -9.80 -1.31
C ASP A 293 -0.03 -10.57 -2.25
N THR A 294 -1.30 -10.71 -1.85
CA THR A 294 -2.34 -11.41 -2.60
C THR A 294 -3.45 -10.46 -3.02
N TYR A 295 -4.24 -10.85 -4.02
CA TYR A 295 -5.37 -10.07 -4.52
C TYR A 295 -6.38 -9.70 -3.41
N PHE A 296 -6.67 -10.63 -2.51
CA PHE A 296 -7.63 -10.38 -1.42
C PHE A 296 -7.04 -9.58 -0.23
N ASN A 297 -5.74 -9.26 -0.27
CA ASN A 297 -5.07 -8.41 0.72
C ASN A 297 -4.78 -6.99 0.20
N LEU A 298 -5.34 -6.60 -0.95
CA LEU A 298 -5.15 -5.25 -1.50
C LEU A 298 -5.60 -4.15 -0.53
N THR A 299 -6.67 -4.37 0.23
CA THR A 299 -7.11 -3.41 1.26
C THR A 299 -6.07 -3.24 2.36
N THR A 300 -5.38 -4.31 2.76
CA THR A 300 -4.29 -4.23 3.72
C THR A 300 -3.12 -3.42 3.17
N LYS A 301 -2.79 -3.60 1.88
CA LYS A 301 -1.79 -2.78 1.18
C LYS A 301 -2.21 -1.31 1.11
N LEU A 302 -3.48 -1.02 0.86
CA LEU A 302 -4.03 0.34 0.83
C LEU A 302 -3.87 1.02 2.20
N ILE A 303 -4.29 0.35 3.28
CA ILE A 303 -4.16 0.87 4.66
C ILE A 303 -2.69 1.08 5.02
N PHE A 304 -1.83 0.10 4.73
CA PHE A 304 -0.38 0.20 4.92
C PHE A 304 0.19 1.44 4.24
N THR A 305 -0.21 1.67 2.99
CA THR A 305 0.24 2.82 2.19
C THR A 305 -0.21 4.14 2.80
N PHE A 306 -1.49 4.30 3.13
CA PHE A 306 -1.99 5.55 3.72
C PHE A 306 -1.35 5.86 5.06
N ARG A 307 -1.15 4.85 5.92
CA ARG A 307 -0.51 5.06 7.21
C ARG A 307 0.98 5.38 7.07
N TRP A 308 1.68 4.75 6.14
CA TRP A 308 3.09 5.07 5.83
C TRP A 308 3.22 6.52 5.34
N LEU A 309 2.42 6.90 4.32
CA LEU A 309 2.43 8.25 3.77
C LEU A 309 2.10 9.28 4.85
N SER A 310 1.04 9.04 5.62
CA SER A 310 0.59 9.95 6.68
C SER A 310 1.62 10.09 7.79
N ALA A 311 2.37 9.03 8.13
CA ALA A 311 3.23 9.03 9.31
C ALA A 311 4.68 9.45 9.03
N LEU A 312 5.19 9.18 7.83
CA LEU A 312 6.63 9.34 7.51
C LEU A 312 6.91 10.36 6.42
N CYS A 313 5.93 10.73 5.59
CA CYS A 313 6.15 11.77 4.58
C CYS A 313 6.04 13.16 5.22
N PRO A 314 6.88 14.13 4.80
CA PRO A 314 6.79 15.50 5.28
C PRO A 314 5.41 16.11 5.01
N ASP A 315 4.88 16.83 6.00
CA ASP A 315 3.59 17.52 5.91
C ASP A 315 3.49 18.52 4.76
N SER A 316 4.64 19.02 4.28
CA SER A 316 4.76 19.95 3.17
C SER A 316 4.58 19.32 1.79
N VAL A 317 4.61 17.98 1.66
CA VAL A 317 4.24 17.31 0.41
C VAL A 317 2.74 17.56 0.17
N PRO A 318 2.34 18.16 -0.95
CA PRO A 318 0.94 18.53 -1.15
C PRO A 318 0.09 17.40 -1.73
N LEU A 319 0.68 16.52 -2.54
CA LEU A 319 -0.07 15.63 -3.43
C LEU A 319 0.53 14.22 -3.51
N PHE A 320 -0.36 13.23 -3.51
CA PHE A 320 -0.05 11.83 -3.75
C PHE A 320 -0.82 11.30 -4.97
N LEU A 321 -0.14 10.68 -5.91
CA LEU A 321 -0.75 10.04 -7.09
C LEU A 321 -0.54 8.53 -6.99
N PHE A 322 -1.63 7.78 -7.00
CA PHE A 322 -1.65 6.32 -6.89
C PHE A 322 -1.91 5.72 -8.27
N VAL A 323 -1.14 4.72 -8.66
CA VAL A 323 -1.25 4.04 -9.96
C VAL A 323 -0.98 2.55 -9.83
N ASP A 324 -1.76 1.72 -10.51
CA ASP A 324 -1.48 0.29 -10.62
C ASP A 324 -0.30 0.02 -11.57
N ASN A 325 0.43 -1.08 -11.34
CA ASN A 325 1.66 -1.38 -12.08
C ASN A 325 1.47 -1.77 -13.56
N ASP A 326 0.24 -1.84 -14.06
CA ASP A 326 -0.12 -2.05 -15.47
C ASP A 326 -0.57 -0.76 -16.19
N TYR A 327 -0.43 0.40 -15.54
CA TYR A 327 -0.59 1.73 -16.12
C TYR A 327 0.71 2.53 -16.05
N ASP A 328 0.93 3.37 -17.06
CA ASP A 328 1.98 4.37 -17.08
C ASP A 328 1.38 5.78 -16.93
N LEU A 329 2.15 6.69 -16.35
CA LEU A 329 1.79 8.11 -16.27
C LEU A 329 2.28 8.86 -17.49
N VAL A 330 1.57 9.94 -17.84
CA VAL A 330 1.92 10.88 -18.90
C VAL A 330 2.52 12.14 -18.25
N PRO A 331 3.87 12.26 -18.16
CA PRO A 331 4.50 13.25 -17.29
C PRO A 331 4.12 14.70 -17.61
N TRP A 332 4.08 15.07 -18.89
CA TRP A 332 3.75 16.44 -19.30
C TRP A 332 2.31 16.84 -18.95
N ASN A 333 1.37 15.89 -18.99
CA ASN A 333 -0.02 16.15 -18.58
C ASN A 333 -0.16 16.21 -17.05
N VAL A 334 0.59 15.38 -16.31
CA VAL A 334 0.64 15.46 -14.84
C VAL A 334 1.26 16.78 -14.38
N ILE A 335 2.36 17.23 -15.01
CA ILE A 335 2.97 18.54 -14.74
C ILE A 335 1.96 19.67 -14.99
N LYS A 336 1.29 19.65 -16.13
CA LYS A 336 0.25 20.65 -16.47
C LYS A 336 -0.87 20.65 -15.43
N PHE A 337 -1.34 19.48 -15.03
CA PHE A 337 -2.34 19.34 -13.98
C PHE A 337 -1.86 19.96 -12.66
N TYR A 338 -0.67 19.57 -12.18
CA TYR A 338 -0.11 20.08 -10.92
C TYR A 338 0.01 21.60 -10.92
N ARG A 339 0.60 22.18 -11.98
CA ARG A 339 0.85 23.63 -12.07
C ARG A 339 -0.41 24.48 -12.21
N ASN A 340 -1.52 23.88 -12.61
CA ASN A 340 -2.80 24.58 -12.75
C ASN A 340 -3.60 24.65 -11.43
N HIS A 341 -3.05 24.12 -10.33
CA HIS A 341 -3.70 24.14 -9.02
C HIS A 341 -2.79 24.78 -7.98
N THR A 342 -3.39 25.47 -6.99
CA THR A 342 -2.66 25.98 -5.83
C THR A 342 -2.31 24.84 -4.87
N THR A 343 -1.29 25.04 -4.04
CA THR A 343 -0.90 24.07 -3.01
C THR A 343 -2.07 23.68 -2.11
N ASP A 344 -2.87 24.65 -1.64
CA ASP A 344 -4.03 24.37 -0.78
C ASP A 344 -5.09 23.52 -1.48
N CYS A 345 -5.36 23.80 -2.76
CA CYS A 345 -6.26 22.99 -3.57
C CYS A 345 -5.73 21.56 -3.72
N LEU A 346 -4.44 21.40 -3.98
CA LEU A 346 -3.81 20.08 -4.12
C LEU A 346 -3.89 19.27 -2.82
N ARG A 347 -3.72 19.90 -1.66
CA ARG A 347 -3.75 19.23 -0.34
C ARG A 347 -5.11 18.67 0.04
N GLU A 348 -6.19 19.25 -0.50
CA GLU A 348 -7.58 18.82 -0.28
C GLU A 348 -8.17 18.03 -1.46
N LEU A 349 -7.39 17.80 -2.52
CA LEU A 349 -7.90 17.17 -3.73
C LEU A 349 -8.28 15.70 -3.50
N THR A 350 -9.43 15.29 -4.04
CA THR A 350 -9.83 13.89 -4.16
C THR A 350 -10.33 13.59 -5.56
N GLY A 351 -9.45 13.08 -6.42
CA GLY A 351 -9.72 12.95 -7.84
C GLY A 351 -9.37 11.58 -8.41
N GLY A 352 -10.24 11.03 -9.26
CA GLY A 352 -10.04 9.73 -9.90
C GLY A 352 -11.07 9.48 -10.98
N LEU A 353 -11.06 8.30 -11.61
CA LEU A 353 -12.23 7.86 -12.38
C LEU A 353 -13.29 7.37 -11.40
N ARG A 354 -14.35 8.16 -11.23
CA ARG A 354 -15.39 7.89 -10.25
C ARG A 354 -16.30 6.77 -10.75
N HIS A 355 -16.37 5.69 -9.99
CA HIS A 355 -17.46 4.73 -10.04
C HIS A 355 -18.56 5.23 -9.11
N GLU A 356 -19.76 5.42 -9.65
CA GLU A 356 -20.93 5.79 -8.85
C GLU A 356 -21.38 4.65 -7.92
N VAL A 357 -22.56 4.77 -7.33
CA VAL A 357 -23.15 3.77 -6.45
C VAL A 357 -23.19 2.39 -7.15
N SER A 358 -22.45 1.42 -6.62
CA SER A 358 -22.32 0.06 -7.16
C SER A 358 -23.06 -0.94 -6.30
N THR A 359 -23.70 -1.94 -6.94
CA THR A 359 -24.31 -3.07 -6.22
C THR A 359 -23.23 -3.99 -5.70
N VAL A 360 -23.36 -4.39 -4.44
CA VAL A 360 -22.46 -5.36 -3.80
C VAL A 360 -22.75 -6.75 -4.34
N ILE A 361 -21.76 -7.36 -4.98
CA ILE A 361 -21.85 -8.75 -5.44
C ILE A 361 -21.79 -9.68 -4.21
N ARG A 362 -22.73 -10.62 -4.11
CA ARG A 362 -22.77 -11.61 -3.01
C ARG A 362 -22.17 -12.95 -3.44
N PRO A 363 -21.55 -13.71 -2.51
CA PRO A 363 -21.03 -15.04 -2.81
C PRO A 363 -22.13 -16.01 -3.26
N SER A 364 -21.75 -17.04 -4.01
CA SER A 364 -22.69 -18.08 -4.45
C SER A 364 -23.04 -19.02 -3.30
N TYR A 365 -24.33 -19.25 -3.05
CA TYR A 365 -24.80 -20.11 -1.95
C TYR A 365 -24.89 -21.59 -2.31
N ASP A 366 -24.78 -21.93 -3.59
CA ASP A 366 -24.86 -23.30 -4.14
C ASP A 366 -23.53 -24.09 -4.04
N GLY A 367 -22.51 -23.53 -3.40
CA GLY A 367 -21.18 -24.14 -3.28
C GLY A 367 -20.28 -23.96 -4.51
N ASN A 368 -20.76 -23.27 -5.56
CA ASN A 368 -19.95 -22.95 -6.73
C ASN A 368 -18.90 -21.87 -6.45
N ILE A 369 -17.97 -21.72 -7.38
CA ILE A 369 -16.97 -20.67 -7.36
C ILE A 369 -17.66 -19.30 -7.39
N SER A 370 -17.47 -18.54 -6.32
CA SER A 370 -17.97 -17.19 -6.19
C SER A 370 -17.19 -16.22 -7.08
N ASN A 371 -17.87 -15.14 -7.50
CA ASN A 371 -17.21 -14.02 -8.16
C ASN A 371 -16.08 -13.48 -7.26
N VAL A 372 -14.91 -13.20 -7.84
CA VAL A 372 -13.73 -12.69 -7.14
C VAL A 372 -13.95 -11.36 -6.43
N TRP A 373 -14.98 -10.60 -6.82
CA TRP A 373 -15.38 -9.35 -6.19
C TRP A 373 -16.56 -9.50 -5.23
N ALA A 374 -17.00 -10.73 -4.95
CA ALA A 374 -18.10 -10.96 -4.03
C ALA A 374 -17.69 -10.77 -2.57
N VAL A 375 -18.55 -10.08 -1.82
CA VAL A 375 -18.31 -9.67 -0.43
C VAL A 375 -19.37 -10.24 0.50
N MET A 376 -18.92 -10.86 1.58
CA MET A 376 -19.78 -11.52 2.57
C MET A 376 -20.55 -10.47 3.38
N PHE A 377 -21.73 -10.83 3.90
CA PHE A 377 -22.53 -9.94 4.75
C PHE A 377 -21.76 -9.46 6.00
N LYS A 378 -20.94 -10.34 6.59
CA LYS A 378 -20.07 -10.00 7.73
C LYS A 378 -19.00 -8.95 7.41
N GLU A 379 -18.57 -8.86 6.15
CA GLU A 379 -17.60 -7.86 5.72
C GLU A 379 -18.30 -6.54 5.44
N PHE A 380 -19.39 -6.58 4.68
CA PHE A 380 -20.18 -5.40 4.34
C PHE A 380 -21.65 -5.78 4.12
N PRO A 381 -22.58 -5.34 4.97
CA PRO A 381 -23.94 -5.86 4.96
C PRO A 381 -24.88 -5.14 3.99
N TRP A 382 -24.49 -3.96 3.49
CA TRP A 382 -25.37 -3.17 2.63
C TRP A 382 -25.35 -3.66 1.19
N ALA A 383 -26.45 -3.44 0.48
CA ALA A 383 -26.59 -3.84 -0.91
C ALA A 383 -25.80 -2.96 -1.88
N ARG A 384 -25.37 -1.77 -1.46
CA ARG A 384 -24.70 -0.79 -2.32
C ARG A 384 -23.48 -0.16 -1.65
N TYR A 385 -22.38 -0.08 -2.40
CA TYR A 385 -21.21 0.70 -2.03
C TYR A 385 -21.48 2.21 -2.24
N PRO A 386 -20.85 3.08 -1.44
CA PRO A 386 -20.81 4.50 -1.77
C PRO A 386 -19.95 4.71 -3.03
N PRO A 387 -19.97 5.91 -3.66
CA PRO A 387 -19.06 6.21 -4.76
C PRO A 387 -17.58 6.00 -4.37
N TYR A 388 -16.79 5.49 -5.31
CA TYR A 388 -15.36 5.22 -5.14
C TYR A 388 -14.59 5.44 -6.45
N PHE A 389 -13.26 5.30 -6.42
CA PHE A 389 -12.44 5.35 -7.64
C PHE A 389 -12.10 3.96 -8.14
N TYR A 390 -12.10 3.75 -9.46
CA TYR A 390 -11.44 2.59 -10.01
C TYR A 390 -9.94 2.61 -9.66
N GLY A 391 -9.38 1.48 -9.26
CA GLY A 391 -8.03 1.37 -8.70
C GLY A 391 -6.87 1.71 -9.64
N ALA A 392 -7.13 1.81 -10.95
CA ALA A 392 -6.10 2.04 -11.96
C ALA A 392 -5.26 3.30 -11.72
N THR A 393 -5.89 4.44 -11.44
CA THR A 393 -5.21 5.70 -11.12
C THR A 393 -6.13 6.62 -10.34
N TYR A 394 -5.62 7.23 -9.27
CA TYR A 394 -6.30 8.30 -8.55
C TYR A 394 -5.28 9.21 -7.84
N ILE A 395 -5.74 10.40 -7.43
CA ILE A 395 -4.94 11.44 -6.80
C ILE A 395 -5.62 11.85 -5.50
N LEU A 396 -4.83 11.90 -4.42
CA LEU A 396 -5.28 12.36 -3.10
C LEU A 396 -4.32 13.42 -2.58
N GLY A 397 -4.89 14.50 -2.07
CA GLY A 397 -4.15 15.51 -1.33
C GLY A 397 -3.64 14.98 0.01
N SER A 398 -2.60 15.62 0.54
CA SER A 398 -1.96 15.13 1.77
C SER A 398 -2.85 15.21 3.00
N ASN A 399 -3.74 16.20 3.11
CA ASN A 399 -4.71 16.27 4.21
C ASN A 399 -5.74 15.13 4.12
N ILE A 400 -6.13 14.76 2.90
CA ILE A 400 -7.02 13.62 2.67
C ILE A 400 -6.38 12.31 3.11
N VAL A 401 -5.12 12.06 2.72
CA VAL A 401 -4.40 10.82 3.09
C VAL A 401 -4.28 10.67 4.61
N LYS A 402 -4.03 11.76 5.34
CA LYS A 402 -4.00 11.75 6.82
C LYS A 402 -5.34 11.34 7.42
N ARG A 403 -6.44 11.93 6.96
CA ARG A 403 -7.80 11.59 7.39
C ARG A 403 -8.14 10.13 7.09
N LEU A 404 -7.79 9.64 5.90
CA LEU A 404 -7.97 8.24 5.51
C LEU A 404 -7.15 7.27 6.38
N ALA A 405 -5.91 7.62 6.73
CA ALA A 405 -5.06 6.82 7.60
C ALA A 405 -5.70 6.60 8.98
N ILE A 406 -6.25 7.66 9.59
CA ILE A 406 -6.96 7.58 10.87
C ILE A 406 -8.28 6.82 10.72
N ALA A 407 -9.11 7.20 9.74
CA ALA A 407 -10.43 6.59 9.55
C ALA A 407 -10.36 5.08 9.28
N SER A 408 -9.27 4.60 8.67
CA SER A 408 -9.03 3.18 8.43
C SER A 408 -9.04 2.33 9.71
N ALA A 409 -8.61 2.89 10.84
CA ALA A 409 -8.58 2.20 12.14
C ALA A 409 -10.00 1.98 12.71
N PHE A 410 -10.96 2.77 12.25
CA PHE A 410 -12.35 2.82 12.73
C PHE A 410 -13.35 2.30 11.67
N THR A 411 -12.85 1.61 10.66
CA THR A 411 -13.65 1.09 9.55
C THR A 411 -13.37 -0.38 9.34
N GLN A 412 -14.45 -1.18 9.33
CA GLN A 412 -14.41 -2.63 9.14
C GLN A 412 -13.69 -2.96 7.83
N HIS A 413 -12.69 -3.81 7.91
CA HIS A 413 -11.94 -4.29 6.74
C HIS A 413 -12.85 -5.09 5.81
N ILE A 414 -12.73 -4.82 4.51
CA ILE A 414 -13.30 -5.64 3.43
C ILE A 414 -12.22 -5.99 2.41
N ARG A 415 -12.39 -7.07 1.65
CA ARG A 415 -11.38 -7.54 0.68
C ARG A 415 -11.25 -6.74 -0.62
N ILE A 416 -12.14 -5.76 -0.86
CA ILE A 416 -12.15 -4.94 -2.08
C ILE A 416 -11.64 -3.54 -1.74
N ASP A 417 -10.41 -3.22 -2.13
CA ASP A 417 -9.70 -1.99 -1.76
C ASP A 417 -10.35 -0.72 -2.32
N ASP A 418 -10.75 -0.76 -3.59
CA ASP A 418 -11.45 0.35 -4.25
C ASP A 418 -12.75 0.70 -3.52
N ALA A 419 -13.57 -0.31 -3.21
CA ALA A 419 -14.82 -0.12 -2.47
C ALA A 419 -14.56 0.31 -1.01
N TYR A 420 -13.51 -0.20 -0.37
CA TYR A 420 -13.10 0.22 0.97
C TYR A 420 -12.73 1.71 1.00
N LEU A 421 -12.02 2.21 -0.02
CA LEU A 421 -11.72 3.63 -0.17
C LEU A 421 -13.00 4.48 -0.25
N GLY A 422 -14.01 4.02 -1.00
CA GLY A 422 -15.33 4.67 -1.01
C GLY A 422 -16.00 4.72 0.36
N ILE A 423 -15.94 3.62 1.13
CA ILE A 423 -16.49 3.57 2.49
C ILE A 423 -15.80 4.61 3.39
N LEU A 424 -14.48 4.76 3.27
CA LEU A 424 -13.74 5.78 3.99
C LEU A 424 -14.15 7.20 3.58
N PHE A 425 -14.28 7.47 2.27
CA PHE A 425 -14.77 8.77 1.80
C PHE A 425 -16.15 9.10 2.37
N ASN A 426 -17.09 8.16 2.31
CA ASN A 426 -18.42 8.35 2.84
C ASN A 426 -18.42 8.63 4.35
N LYS A 427 -17.57 7.93 5.12
CA LYS A 427 -17.45 8.14 6.58
C LYS A 427 -16.84 9.50 6.94
N LEU A 428 -15.97 10.02 6.09
CA LEU A 428 -15.31 11.32 6.24
C LEU A 428 -16.09 12.48 5.59
N ASN A 429 -17.29 12.22 5.05
CA ASN A 429 -18.07 13.17 4.26
C ASN A 429 -17.28 13.78 3.08
N ILE A 430 -16.37 12.99 2.49
CA ILE A 430 -15.57 13.37 1.33
C ILE A 430 -16.30 12.94 0.06
N ILE A 431 -16.42 13.85 -0.90
CA ILE A 431 -17.02 13.56 -2.19
C ILE A 431 -15.91 13.20 -3.18
N PRO A 432 -15.80 11.94 -3.64
CA PRO A 432 -14.84 11.59 -4.68
C PRO A 432 -15.20 12.35 -5.97
N GLN A 433 -14.25 13.11 -6.52
CA GLN A 433 -14.45 13.91 -7.73
C GLN A 433 -14.01 13.12 -8.96
N ASN A 434 -14.84 13.15 -10.00
CA ASN A 434 -14.45 12.55 -11.28
C ASN A 434 -13.46 13.47 -12.01
N LEU A 435 -12.30 12.95 -12.36
CA LEU A 435 -11.31 13.65 -13.18
C LEU A 435 -11.31 13.06 -14.60
N ASN A 436 -11.79 13.85 -15.57
CA ASN A 436 -11.87 13.45 -16.98
C ASN A 436 -10.49 13.18 -17.63
N ILE A 437 -9.41 13.56 -16.95
CA ILE A 437 -8.02 13.27 -17.33
C ILE A 437 -7.56 11.87 -16.91
N ILE A 438 -8.41 11.08 -16.25
CA ILE A 438 -8.10 9.69 -15.86
C ILE A 438 -9.07 8.75 -16.57
N SER A 439 -8.55 7.67 -17.16
CA SER A 439 -9.36 6.64 -17.83
C SER A 439 -8.70 5.26 -17.77
N LEU A 440 -9.52 4.21 -17.83
CA LEU A 440 -9.07 2.80 -17.87
C LEU A 440 -8.52 2.41 -19.25
N SER A 441 -8.79 3.20 -20.28
CA SER A 441 -8.49 2.83 -21.68
C SER A 441 -7.94 4.00 -22.51
N SER A 442 -7.26 4.95 -21.86
CA SER A 442 -6.64 6.09 -22.53
C SER A 442 -5.78 5.65 -23.72
N GLY A 443 -6.06 6.22 -24.90
CA GLY A 443 -5.23 6.13 -26.08
C GLY A 443 -4.62 7.49 -26.46
N ARG A 444 -4.04 7.57 -27.66
CA ARG A 444 -3.49 8.82 -28.20
C ARG A 444 -4.47 10.01 -28.08
N PRO A 445 -5.75 9.93 -28.51
CA PRO A 445 -6.65 11.08 -28.47
C PRO A 445 -6.91 11.58 -27.05
N ASN A 446 -6.99 10.66 -26.08
CA ASN A 446 -7.14 11.01 -24.67
C ASN A 446 -5.90 11.73 -24.14
N ILE A 447 -4.70 11.24 -24.49
CA ILE A 447 -3.43 11.88 -24.08
C ILE A 447 -3.31 13.28 -24.67
N GLU A 448 -3.65 13.46 -25.96
CA GLU A 448 -3.68 14.76 -26.63
C GLU A 448 -4.70 15.72 -25.96
N SER A 449 -5.78 15.16 -25.41
CA SER A 449 -6.80 15.91 -24.65
C SER A 449 -6.44 16.13 -23.17
N GLY A 450 -5.27 15.68 -22.70
CA GLY A 450 -4.79 15.91 -21.34
C GLY A 450 -4.83 14.73 -20.39
N ALA A 451 -5.12 13.50 -20.85
CA ALA A 451 -5.14 12.33 -19.99
C ALA A 451 -3.77 12.07 -19.33
N ILE A 452 -3.77 11.78 -18.03
CA ILE A 452 -2.56 11.64 -17.22
C ILE A 452 -2.09 10.19 -17.07
N ASN A 453 -2.94 9.22 -17.40
CA ASN A 453 -2.63 7.80 -17.31
C ASN A 453 -2.94 7.08 -18.62
N VAL A 454 -2.24 5.99 -18.88
CA VAL A 454 -2.40 5.16 -20.07
C VAL A 454 -2.04 3.71 -19.74
N PRO A 455 -2.82 2.71 -20.17
CA PRO A 455 -2.42 1.32 -20.00
C PRO A 455 -1.05 1.06 -20.63
N HIS A 456 -0.20 0.36 -19.90
CA HIS A 456 1.19 0.08 -20.28
C HIS A 456 1.33 -0.56 -21.67
N TYR A 457 0.41 -1.45 -22.06
CA TYR A 457 0.44 -2.09 -23.39
C TYR A 457 0.11 -1.12 -24.54
N ILE A 458 -0.54 0.00 -24.24
CA ILE A 458 -0.82 1.08 -25.20
C ILE A 458 0.38 2.01 -25.26
N SER A 459 0.86 2.48 -24.11
CA SER A 459 1.95 3.47 -24.02
C SER A 459 3.22 3.03 -24.76
N LYS A 460 3.57 1.73 -24.69
CA LYS A 460 4.70 1.11 -25.40
C LYS A 460 4.68 1.36 -26.92
N ARG A 461 3.49 1.51 -27.50
CA ARG A 461 3.29 1.69 -28.94
C ARG A 461 3.22 3.16 -29.35
N ILE A 462 2.80 4.05 -28.44
CA ILE A 462 2.45 5.43 -28.79
C ILE A 462 3.34 6.50 -28.16
N ILE A 463 4.11 6.18 -27.11
CA ILE A 463 4.99 7.13 -26.41
C ILE A 463 6.45 6.84 -26.76
N ASP A 464 7.22 7.89 -27.02
CA ASP A 464 8.67 7.90 -27.01
C ASP A 464 9.14 8.40 -25.64
N TRP A 465 9.50 7.47 -24.76
CA TRP A 465 9.97 7.77 -23.40
C TRP A 465 11.36 8.39 -23.34
N LYS A 466 12.15 8.32 -24.43
CA LYS A 466 13.42 9.03 -24.51
C LYS A 466 13.17 10.51 -24.77
N ALA A 467 12.31 10.81 -25.74
CA ALA A 467 11.97 12.19 -26.11
C ALA A 467 10.90 12.83 -25.22
N GLY A 468 10.14 12.04 -24.45
CA GLY A 468 9.07 12.55 -23.59
C GLY A 468 7.87 13.08 -24.38
N LYS A 469 7.53 12.44 -25.51
CA LYS A 469 6.43 12.86 -26.39
C LYS A 469 5.74 11.68 -27.04
N LEU A 470 4.58 11.92 -27.64
CA LEU A 470 3.94 10.94 -28.53
C LEU A 470 4.83 10.69 -29.75
N ARG A 471 4.92 9.43 -30.18
CA ARG A 471 5.62 9.05 -31.43
C ARG A 471 4.98 9.75 -32.62
N SER A 472 5.68 9.98 -33.72
CA SER A 472 5.02 10.39 -34.96
C SER A 472 4.17 9.22 -35.49
N ASN A 473 2.98 9.48 -36.02
CA ASN A 473 2.28 8.44 -36.79
C ASN A 473 3.15 8.09 -38.00
N HIS A 474 3.52 6.82 -38.15
CA HIS A 474 3.93 6.33 -39.48
C HIS A 474 2.64 6.30 -40.30
N ARG A 475 2.49 7.28 -41.19
CA ARG A 475 1.46 7.25 -42.24
C ARG A 475 1.79 6.15 -43.22
#